data_AF-A0A1H1EG80-F1
#
_entry.id   AF-A0A1H1EG80-F1
#
_cell.length_a   1.000
_cell.length_b   1.000
_cell.length_c   1.000
_cell.angle_alpha   90.00
_cell.angle_beta   90.00
_cell.angle_gamma   90.00
#
_symmetry.space_group_name_H-M   'P 1'
#
loop_
_entity.id
_entity.type
_entity.pdbx_description
1 polymer ?
#
loop_
_entity_poly.entity_id
_entity_poly.type
_entity_poly.pdbx_seq_one_letter_code
_entity_poly.pdbx_strand_id
1 'polypeptide(L)' 'MYVCICRAVTESEVHDCIAAGAATARQVRDATGAGGDCARCVRKICAILKRSEQLASTA' A
#
# COMPACT_ATOMS: atom_id res chain seq x y z
N MET A 1 10.20 -3.54 -4.67
CA MET A 1 10.37 -4.82 -3.92
C MET A 1 8.99 -5.38 -3.53
N TYR A 2 8.85 -6.65 -3.13
CA TYR A 2 7.57 -7.13 -2.55
C TYR A 2 7.23 -6.42 -1.24
N VAL A 3 5.98 -5.97 -1.12
CA VAL A 3 5.37 -5.49 0.12
C VAL A 3 4.66 -6.63 0.85
N CYS A 4 3.94 -7.48 0.11
CA CYS A 4 3.24 -8.64 0.67
C CYS A 4 3.74 -9.94 0.02
N ILE A 5 4.37 -10.81 0.81
CA ILE A 5 4.85 -12.12 0.32
C ILE A 5 3.69 -13.10 0.11
N CYS A 6 2.67 -13.09 0.98
CA CYS A 6 1.53 -14.02 0.88
C CYS A 6 0.75 -13.89 -0.44
N ARG A 7 0.65 -12.67 -0.97
CA ARG A 7 -0.12 -12.33 -2.18
C ARG A 7 0.76 -11.87 -3.33
N ALA A 8 2.08 -11.95 -3.19
CA ALA A 8 3.05 -11.45 -4.16
C ALA A 8 2.78 -10.02 -4.64
N VAL A 9 2.41 -9.11 -3.72
CA VAL A 9 2.14 -7.70 -4.05
C VAL A 9 3.41 -6.88 -3.90
N THR A 10 3.77 -6.15 -4.95
CA THR A 10 4.95 -5.31 -5.07
C THR A 10 4.72 -3.87 -4.57
N GLU A 11 5.80 -3.15 -4.32
CA GLU A 11 5.75 -1.72 -4.00
C GLU A 11 5.13 -0.92 -5.14
N SER A 12 5.45 -1.26 -6.39
CA SER A 12 4.88 -0.61 -7.57
C SER A 12 3.36 -0.73 -7.59
N GLU A 13 2.81 -1.94 -7.38
CA GLU A 13 1.35 -2.13 -7.31
C GLU A 13 0.70 -1.35 -6.17
N VAL A 14 1.38 -1.22 -5.02
CA VAL A 14 0.88 -0.37 -3.92
C VAL A 14 0.90 1.11 -4.34
N HIS A 15 1.95 1.57 -5.02
CA HIS A 15 2.02 2.93 -5.54
C HIS A 15 0.96 3.20 -6.62
N ASP A 16 0.69 2.24 -7.50
CA ASP A 16 -0.36 2.33 -8.52
C ASP A 16 -1.74 2.45 -7.87
N CYS A 17 -2.01 1.71 -6.79
CA CYS A 17 -3.24 1.87 -6.01
C CYS A 17 -3.36 3.27 -5.41
N ILE A 18 -2.27 3.83 -4.91
CA ILE A 18 -2.25 5.18 -4.33
C ILE A 18 -2.48 6.23 -5.43
N ALA A 19 -1.84 6.08 -6.59
CA ALA A 19 -2.05 6.94 -7.75
C ALA A 19 -3.50 6.86 -8.27
N ALA A 20 -4.16 5.70 -8.12
CA ALA A 20 -5.57 5.51 -8.39
C ALA A 20 -6.51 6.04 -7.28
N GLY A 21 -5.98 6.63 -6.21
CA GLY A 21 -6.75 7.29 -5.15
C GLY A 21 -6.89 6.50 -3.84
N ALA A 22 -6.16 5.40 -3.65
CA ALA A 22 -6.13 4.72 -2.36
C ALA A 22 -5.42 5.59 -1.30
N ALA A 23 -6.14 5.94 -0.24
CA ALA A 23 -5.67 6.72 0.91
C ALA A 23 -5.53 5.87 2.18
N THR A 24 -5.94 4.60 2.15
CA THR A 24 -5.94 3.72 3.33
C THR A 24 -5.43 2.33 3.01
N ALA A 25 -4.83 1.65 4.00
CA ALA A 25 -4.39 0.26 3.84
C ALA A 25 -5.57 -0.68 3.53
N ARG A 26 -6.79 -0.32 3.94
CA ARG A 26 -8.02 -1.03 3.57
C ARG A 26 -8.27 -0.96 2.08
N GLN A 27 -8.21 0.22 1.47
CA GLN A 27 -8.38 0.37 0.03
C GLN A 27 -7.29 -0.38 -0.75
N VAL A 28 -6.04 -0.34 -0.29
CA VAL A 28 -4.95 -1.14 -0.90
C VAL A 28 -5.24 -2.64 -0.80
N ARG A 29 -5.73 -3.12 0.35
CA ARG A 29 -6.12 -4.51 0.51
C ARG A 29 -7.29 -4.88 -0.40
N ASP A 30 -8.30 -4.03 -0.51
CA ASP A 30 -9.48 -4.32 -1.31
C ASP A 30 -9.11 -4.38 -2.81
N ALA A 31 -8.10 -3.63 -3.25
CA ALA A 31 -7.58 -3.67 -4.63
C ALA A 31 -6.60 -4.83 -4.92
N THR A 32 -5.73 -5.19 -3.97
CA THR A 32 -4.59 -6.10 -4.21
C THR A 32 -4.63 -7.40 -3.41
N GLY A 33 -5.49 -7.49 -2.40
CA GLY A 33 -5.49 -8.54 -1.39
C GLY A 33 -4.39 -8.41 -0.32
N ALA A 34 -3.46 -7.47 -0.44
CA ALA A 34 -2.36 -7.31 0.52
C ALA A 34 -2.88 -7.00 1.93
N GLY A 35 -2.41 -7.76 2.93
CA GLY A 35 -2.83 -7.60 4.32
C GLY A 35 -4.07 -8.41 4.72
N GLY A 36 -4.60 -9.25 3.82
CA GLY A 36 -5.71 -10.17 4.13
C GLY A 36 -5.31 -11.48 4.82
N ASP A 37 -4.05 -11.92 4.71
CA ASP A 37 -3.56 -13.18 5.33
C ASP A 37 -2.83 -12.89 6.65
N CYS A 38 -1.51 -13.06 6.70
CA CYS A 38 -0.71 -12.88 7.92
C CYS A 38 -0.60 -11.42 8.41
N ALA A 39 -1.13 -10.46 7.64
CA ALA A 39 -1.15 -9.02 7.92
C ALA A 39 0.21 -8.31 8.21
N ARG A 40 1.35 -9.00 8.12
CA ARG A 40 2.69 -8.41 8.41
C ARG A 40 3.04 -7.22 7.52
N CYS A 41 2.52 -7.20 6.30
CA CYS A 41 2.75 -6.13 5.33
C CYS A 41 1.96 -4.83 5.64
N VAL A 42 0.92 -4.87 6.48
CA VAL A 42 0.02 -3.71 6.71
C VAL A 42 0.79 -2.50 7.26
N ARG A 43 1.73 -2.72 8.20
CA ARG A 43 2.58 -1.64 8.73
C ARG A 43 3.42 -0.96 7.64
N LYS A 44 3.95 -1.74 6.68
CA LYS A 44 4.72 -1.22 5.54
C LYS A 44 3.80 -0.44 4.59
N ILE A 45 2.61 -0.95 4.29
CA ILE A 45 1.61 -0.27 3.46
C ILE A 45 1.24 1.09 4.07
N CYS A 46 0.94 1.14 5.38
CA CYS A 46 0.64 2.41 6.06
C CYS A 46 1.81 3.41 6.00
N ALA A 47 3.06 2.94 6.08
CA ALA A 47 4.22 3.82 5.96
C ALA A 47 4.37 4.39 4.54
N ILE A 48 4.09 3.59 3.50
CA ILE A 48 4.09 4.04 2.10
C ILE A 48 3.01 5.11 1.88
N LEU A 49 1.78 4.86 2.36
CA LEU A 49 0.67 5.81 2.29
C LEU A 49 1.02 7.15 2.94
N LYS A 50 1.49 7.12 4.21
CA LYS A 50 1.89 8.33 4.93
C LYS A 50 2.98 9.10 4.21
N ARG A 51 3.96 8.41 3.61
CA ARG A 51 5.02 9.06 2.83
C ARG A 51 4.47 9.68 1.55
N SER A 52 3.49 9.05 0.90
CA SER A 52 2.82 9.60 -0.28
C SER A 52 2.01 10.85 0.05
N GLU A 53 1.30 10.87 1.19
CA GLU A 53 0.60 12.07 1.67
C GLU A 53 1.55 13.23 1.94
N GLN A 54 2.71 12.95 2.56
CA GLN A 54 3.75 13.95 2.81
C GLN A 54 4.30 14.55 1.51
N LEU A 55 4.53 13.73 0.48
CA LEU A 55 4.99 14.20 -0.83
C LEU A 55 3.96 15.11 -1.51
N ALA A 56 2.67 14.76 -1.42
CA ALA A 56 1.58 15.56 -1.98
C ALA A 56 1.38 16.90 -1.25
N SER A 57 1.68 16.98 0.05
CA SER A 57 1.54 18.20 0.84
C SER A 57 2.69 19.20 0.68
N THR A 58 3.86 18.74 0.21
CA THR A 58 5.05 19.59 0.02
C THR A 58 5.20 20.13 -1.41
N ALA A 59 4.27 19.77 -2.30
CA ALA A 59 4.20 20.22 -3.69
C ALA A 59 3.18 21.34 -3.85
#